data_AF-A0A327RTQ1-F1
#
_entry.id   AF-A0A327RTQ1-F1
#
_cell.length_a   1.000
_cell.length_b   1.000
_cell.length_c   1.000
_cell.angle_alpha   90.00
_cell.angle_beta   90.00
_cell.angle_gamma   90.00
#
_symmetry.space_group_name_H-M   'P 1'
#
loop_
_entity.id
_entity.type
_entity.pdbx_description
1 polymer ?
#
loop_
_entity_poly.entity_id
_entity_poly.type
_entity_poly.pdbx_seq_one_letter_code
_entity_poly.pdbx_strand_id
1 'polypeptide(L)'
;MVVYFAAEWWCSIPRNIHSGLRAQNTVTANLLADEFERQYNQCEPLDQILSFLQKIGLAYQLETIEEDTFLPGLKLRNGALVIDTKRLLYPGDVLHEAGHLACMPPNIRQSMNDNLEDCDMHRGGEMMALAWSYAACVFLKIDPEIVFHQDGYKGAGQNLIQNFNDGNIIGLPLLQWSGMSYDEPTATASGCQPFPHMISWTCIRQTFESQAGAL
;
A
#
# COMPACT_ATOMS: atom_id res chain seq x y z
N MET A 1 16.97 26.31 19.77
CA MET A 1 16.28 25.41 20.72
C MET A 1 15.27 24.64 19.88
N VAL A 2 15.60 23.41 19.50
CA VAL A 2 14.69 22.55 18.70
C VAL A 2 13.64 22.05 19.65
N VAL A 3 12.40 22.48 19.47
CA VAL A 3 11.28 22.08 20.32
C VAL A 3 10.75 20.77 19.76
N TYR A 4 11.18 19.65 20.34
CA TYR A 4 10.59 18.35 20.06
C TYR A 4 9.20 18.32 20.72
N PHE A 5 8.13 18.44 19.95
CA PHE A 5 6.80 18.07 20.44
C PHE A 5 6.51 16.63 20.06
N ALA A 6 6.09 15.84 21.06
CA ALA A 6 5.77 14.43 20.93
C ALA A 6 4.71 14.18 19.83
N ALA A 7 4.86 13.04 19.12
CA ALA A 7 4.00 12.59 18.01
C ALA A 7 2.48 12.56 18.33
N GLU A 8 2.10 12.59 19.61
CA GLU A 8 0.72 12.42 20.08
C GLU A 8 -0.20 13.64 19.82
N TRP A 9 0.32 14.80 19.41
CA TRP A 9 -0.48 16.04 19.30
C TRP A 9 -0.74 16.54 17.86
N TRP A 10 -0.11 15.96 16.84
CA TRP A 10 -0.04 16.57 15.50
C TRP A 10 -1.21 16.23 14.58
N CYS A 11 -1.83 15.06 14.74
CA CYS A 11 -3.01 14.66 13.95
C CYS A 11 -4.26 15.54 14.21
N SER A 12 -4.24 16.38 15.26
CA SER A 12 -5.30 17.32 15.61
C SER A 12 -5.10 18.74 15.09
N ILE A 13 -3.99 19.02 14.39
CA ILE A 13 -3.64 20.37 13.96
C ILE A 13 -4.42 20.73 12.67
N PRO A 14 -5.11 21.89 12.62
CA PRO A 14 -5.83 22.33 11.43
C PRO A 14 -4.97 22.43 10.15
N ARG A 15 -5.49 21.90 9.03
CA ARG A 15 -4.81 21.86 7.71
C ARG A 15 -4.32 23.22 7.21
N ASN A 16 -4.87 24.33 7.71
CA ASN A 16 -4.53 25.69 7.30
C ASN A 16 -3.39 26.34 8.13
N ILE A 17 -2.75 25.61 9.05
CA ILE A 17 -1.69 26.19 9.86
C ILE A 17 -0.43 26.49 9.04
N HIS A 18 -0.09 25.66 8.04
CA HIS A 18 1.05 25.92 7.17
C HIS A 18 0.88 27.23 6.36
N SER A 19 -0.33 27.54 5.88
CA SER A 19 -0.58 28.80 5.16
C SER A 19 -0.49 30.02 6.08
N GLY A 20 -0.93 29.90 7.34
CA GLY A 20 -0.72 30.91 8.38
C GLY A 20 0.76 31.10 8.76
N LEU A 21 1.57 30.04 8.73
CA LEU A 21 3.02 30.10 8.96
C LEU A 21 3.75 30.74 7.78
N ARG A 22 3.44 30.33 6.53
CA ARG A 22 4.04 30.90 5.31
C ARG A 22 3.74 32.40 5.16
N ALA A 23 2.56 32.85 5.58
CA ALA A 23 2.18 34.27 5.54
C ALA A 23 3.06 35.18 6.44
N GLN A 24 3.76 34.62 7.43
CA GLN A 24 4.66 35.38 8.30
C GLN A 24 5.98 35.74 7.61
N ASN A 25 6.32 35.07 6.49
CA ASN A 25 7.47 35.34 5.64
C ASN A 25 8.81 35.46 6.41
N THR A 26 9.00 34.66 7.46
CA THR A 26 10.27 34.53 8.19
C THR A 26 10.91 33.18 7.90
N VAL A 27 12.24 33.12 8.01
CA VAL A 27 13.00 31.86 7.82
C VAL A 27 12.49 30.77 8.77
N THR A 28 12.27 31.08 10.04
CA THR A 28 11.79 30.11 11.03
C THR A 28 10.37 29.64 10.75
N ALA A 29 9.46 30.54 10.35
CA ALA A 29 8.09 30.15 10.04
C ALA A 29 8.00 29.30 8.76
N ASN A 30 8.82 29.58 7.75
CA ASN A 30 8.92 28.76 6.55
C ASN A 30 9.50 27.37 6.85
N LEU A 31 10.56 27.28 7.67
CA LEU A 31 11.12 25.99 8.08
C LEU A 31 10.11 25.15 8.86
N LEU A 32 9.36 25.78 9.78
CA LEU A 32 8.26 25.11 10.49
C LEU A 32 7.17 24.66 9.52
N ALA A 33 6.75 25.51 8.58
CA ALA A 33 5.75 25.13 7.58
C ALA A 33 6.21 23.93 6.73
N ASP A 34 7.49 23.90 6.32
CA ASP A 34 8.07 22.77 5.58
C ASP A 34 8.17 21.49 6.42
N GLU A 35 8.34 21.61 7.74
CA GLU A 35 8.34 20.48 8.69
C GLU A 35 6.92 19.94 8.91
N PHE A 36 5.94 20.84 9.09
CA PHE A 36 4.53 20.49 9.15
C PHE A 36 4.07 19.79 7.87
N GLU A 37 4.33 20.38 6.70
CA GLU A 37 3.95 19.80 5.40
C GLU A 37 4.57 18.41 5.20
N ARG A 38 5.84 18.21 5.59
CA ARG A 38 6.46 16.88 5.57
C ARG A 38 5.75 15.87 6.47
N GLN A 39 5.41 16.26 7.70
CA GLN A 39 4.70 15.37 8.63
C GLN A 39 3.26 15.07 8.18
N TYR A 40 2.54 16.06 7.62
CA TYR A 40 1.21 15.85 7.05
C TYR A 40 1.25 14.92 5.85
N ASN A 41 2.22 15.11 4.94
CA ASN A 41 2.41 14.22 3.79
C ASN A 41 2.78 12.79 4.21
N GLN A 42 3.21 12.57 5.46
CA GLN A 42 3.48 11.24 6.01
C GLN A 42 2.28 10.64 6.75
N CYS A 43 1.56 11.42 7.57
CA CYS A 43 0.45 10.90 8.39
C CYS A 43 -0.85 10.73 7.60
N GLU A 44 -1.13 11.62 6.64
CA GLU A 44 -2.40 11.59 5.89
C GLU A 44 -2.56 10.33 5.02
N PRO A 45 -1.52 9.88 4.28
CA PRO A 45 -1.61 8.63 3.55
C PRO A 45 -1.82 7.42 4.46
N LEU A 46 -1.22 7.38 5.65
CA LEU A 46 -1.37 6.26 6.57
C LEU A 46 -2.82 6.13 7.05
N ASP A 47 -3.45 7.22 7.48
CA ASP A 47 -4.85 7.20 7.94
C ASP A 47 -5.81 6.75 6.82
N GLN A 48 -5.57 7.21 5.59
CA GLN A 48 -6.33 6.78 4.41
C GLN A 48 -6.14 5.28 4.14
N ILE A 49 -4.90 4.80 4.20
CA ILE A 49 -4.56 3.38 4.00
C ILE A 49 -5.25 2.52 5.08
N LEU A 50 -5.10 2.84 6.37
CA LEU A 50 -5.71 2.07 7.46
C LEU A 50 -7.25 2.04 7.35
N SER A 51 -7.86 3.19 7.04
CA SER A 51 -9.30 3.27 6.79
C SER A 51 -9.74 2.40 5.61
N PHE A 52 -8.93 2.36 4.56
CA PHE A 52 -9.15 1.51 3.41
C PHE A 52 -9.03 0.01 3.74
N LEU A 53 -7.97 -0.40 4.45
CA LEU A 53 -7.77 -1.79 4.90
C LEU A 53 -8.95 -2.28 5.75
N GLN A 54 -9.40 -1.45 6.69
CA GLN A 54 -10.58 -1.74 7.50
C GLN A 54 -11.83 -1.93 6.64
N LYS A 55 -12.06 -1.05 5.65
CA LYS A 55 -13.22 -1.09 4.76
C LYS A 55 -13.25 -2.35 3.88
N ILE A 56 -12.09 -2.83 3.43
CA ILE A 56 -12.00 -4.05 2.59
C ILE A 56 -11.87 -5.34 3.41
N GLY A 57 -11.84 -5.23 4.74
CA GLY A 57 -11.81 -6.38 5.65
C GLY A 57 -10.43 -7.04 5.79
N LEU A 58 -9.34 -6.31 5.55
CA LEU A 58 -7.99 -6.78 5.88
C LEU A 58 -7.67 -6.45 7.34
N ALA A 59 -7.21 -7.47 8.06
CA ALA A 59 -6.86 -7.33 9.47
C ALA A 59 -5.53 -6.60 9.62
N TYR A 60 -5.49 -5.62 10.52
CA TYR A 60 -4.26 -4.99 10.97
C TYR A 60 -4.32 -4.69 12.47
N GLN A 61 -3.15 -4.54 13.09
CA GLN A 61 -2.97 -4.21 14.50
C GLN A 61 -1.90 -3.13 14.65
N LEU A 62 -2.17 -2.12 15.47
CA LEU A 62 -1.18 -1.11 15.83
C LEU A 62 -0.50 -1.54 17.13
N GLU A 63 0.77 -1.94 17.05
CA GLU A 63 1.53 -2.49 18.18
C GLU A 63 2.99 -2.06 18.12
N THR A 64 3.64 -1.98 19.28
CA THR A 64 5.09 -1.82 19.33
C THR A 64 5.77 -3.10 18.88
N ILE A 65 6.75 -2.97 17.99
CA ILE A 65 7.58 -4.09 17.51
C ILE A 65 8.97 -3.93 18.11
N GLU A 66 9.35 -4.89 18.95
CA GLU A 66 10.62 -4.86 19.69
C GLU A 66 11.78 -5.35 18.84
N GLU A 67 11.52 -6.33 17.97
CA GLU A 67 12.49 -6.91 17.05
C GLU A 67 12.76 -6.03 15.82
N ASP A 68 13.85 -6.33 15.12
CA ASP A 68 14.09 -5.79 13.78
C ASP A 68 13.32 -6.62 12.75
N THR A 69 12.68 -5.92 11.82
CA THR A 69 11.83 -6.49 10.76
C THR A 69 12.44 -6.20 9.39
N PHE A 70 12.01 -6.96 8.37
CA PHE A 70 12.46 -6.76 6.99
C PHE A 70 12.15 -5.34 6.48
N LEU A 71 10.90 -4.89 6.72
CA LEU A 71 10.50 -3.50 6.54
C LEU A 71 10.33 -2.84 7.92
N PRO A 72 10.97 -1.70 8.21
CA PRO A 72 10.91 -1.06 9.51
C PRO A 72 9.48 -0.79 9.99
N GLY A 73 9.13 -1.36 11.15
CA GLY A 73 7.83 -1.16 11.78
C GLY A 73 6.68 -1.97 11.16
N LEU A 74 6.97 -2.97 10.32
CA LEU A 74 5.96 -3.85 9.72
C LEU A 74 6.30 -5.32 9.90
N LYS A 75 5.28 -6.13 10.18
CA LYS A 75 5.34 -7.59 10.10
C LYS A 75 3.97 -8.21 9.84
N LEU A 76 3.95 -9.41 9.31
CA LEU A 76 2.77 -10.25 9.13
C LEU A 76 2.68 -11.29 10.24
N ARG A 77 1.52 -11.33 10.90
CA ARG A 77 1.25 -12.29 11.98
C ARG A 77 -0.18 -12.81 11.88
N ASN A 78 -0.32 -14.13 11.65
CA ASN A 78 -1.61 -14.82 11.56
C ASN A 78 -2.60 -14.13 10.60
N GLY A 79 -2.12 -13.76 9.41
CA GLY A 79 -2.94 -13.10 8.38
C GLY A 79 -3.34 -11.66 8.68
N ALA A 80 -2.72 -11.03 9.68
CA ALA A 80 -2.88 -9.62 9.99
C ALA A 80 -1.56 -8.87 9.81
N LEU A 81 -1.66 -7.61 9.37
CA LEU A 81 -0.54 -6.70 9.30
C LEU A 81 -0.33 -6.02 10.67
N VAL A 82 0.82 -6.22 11.29
CA VAL A 82 1.20 -5.56 12.55
C VAL A 82 2.06 -4.36 12.21
N ILE A 83 1.67 -3.19 12.72
CA ILE A 83 2.22 -1.89 12.34
C ILE A 83 2.69 -1.16 13.59
N ASP A 84 3.97 -0.87 13.68
CA ASP A 84 4.56 0.04 14.66
C ASP A 84 4.72 1.43 14.04
N THR A 85 3.77 2.31 14.32
CA THR A 85 3.75 3.68 13.78
C THR A 85 4.92 4.54 14.24
N LYS A 86 5.66 4.14 15.28
CA LYS A 86 6.88 4.84 15.72
C LYS A 86 8.12 4.43 14.94
N ARG A 87 8.11 3.22 14.35
CA ARG A 87 9.21 2.65 13.57
C ARG A 87 8.96 2.66 12.06
N LEU A 88 7.71 2.87 11.65
CA LEU A 88 7.31 2.94 10.24
C LEU A 88 7.96 4.12 9.53
N LEU A 89 8.73 3.84 8.48
CA LEU A 89 9.43 4.87 7.70
C LEU A 89 8.59 5.37 6.51
N TYR A 90 7.96 4.45 5.77
CA TYR A 90 7.18 4.78 4.58
C TYR A 90 5.76 4.23 4.72
N PRO A 91 4.72 5.08 4.70
CA PRO A 91 3.34 4.62 4.85
C PRO A 91 2.89 3.73 3.69
N GLY A 92 3.47 3.88 2.49
CA GLY A 92 3.14 3.03 1.35
C GLY A 92 3.57 1.57 1.48
N ASP A 93 4.56 1.27 2.33
CA ASP A 93 4.95 -0.11 2.63
C ASP A 93 3.78 -0.90 3.24
N VAL A 94 2.92 -0.24 4.03
CA VAL A 94 1.69 -0.82 4.57
C VAL A 94 0.78 -1.31 3.45
N LEU A 95 0.65 -0.54 2.37
CA LEU A 95 -0.23 -0.86 1.25
C LEU A 95 0.37 -1.95 0.35
N HIS A 96 1.70 -1.99 0.20
CA HIS A 96 2.39 -3.09 -0.46
C HIS A 96 2.18 -4.41 0.28
N GLU A 97 2.45 -4.45 1.58
CA GLU A 97 2.27 -5.65 2.41
C GLU A 97 0.80 -6.09 2.50
N ALA A 98 -0.12 -5.13 2.55
CA ALA A 98 -1.56 -5.44 2.44
C ALA A 98 -1.90 -6.08 1.10
N GLY A 99 -1.22 -5.71 0.01
CA GLY A 99 -1.37 -6.33 -1.31
C GLY A 99 -1.03 -7.81 -1.32
N HIS A 100 0.03 -8.22 -0.60
CA HIS A 100 0.38 -9.64 -0.42
C HIS A 100 -0.77 -10.41 0.25
N LEU A 101 -1.32 -9.88 1.36
CA LEU A 101 -2.48 -10.48 2.03
C LEU A 101 -3.71 -10.51 1.12
N ALA A 102 -4.04 -9.38 0.50
CA ALA A 102 -5.23 -9.19 -0.33
C ALA A 102 -5.32 -10.20 -1.46
N CYS A 103 -4.19 -10.47 -2.11
CA CYS A 103 -4.09 -11.31 -3.29
C CYS A 103 -4.12 -12.81 -2.97
N MET A 104 -3.86 -13.20 -1.72
CA MET A 104 -3.92 -14.62 -1.34
C MET A 104 -5.35 -15.12 -1.13
N PRO A 105 -5.65 -16.39 -1.49
CA PRO A 105 -6.86 -17.09 -1.12
C PRO A 105 -7.15 -17.00 0.39
N PRO A 106 -8.42 -16.93 0.83
CA PRO A 106 -8.74 -16.71 2.25
C PRO A 106 -8.12 -17.72 3.22
N ASN A 107 -8.06 -19.00 2.84
CA ASN A 107 -7.44 -20.08 3.63
C ASN A 107 -5.92 -19.89 3.79
N ILE A 108 -5.25 -19.38 2.76
CA ILE A 108 -3.81 -19.08 2.79
C ILE A 108 -3.58 -17.78 3.58
N ARG A 109 -4.33 -16.72 3.25
CA ARG A 109 -4.24 -15.39 3.87
C ARG A 109 -4.25 -15.47 5.39
N GLN A 110 -5.18 -16.22 5.98
CA GLN A 110 -5.31 -16.36 7.44
C GLN A 110 -4.11 -17.04 8.13
N SER A 111 -3.27 -17.74 7.37
CA SER A 111 -2.09 -18.46 7.86
C SER A 111 -0.77 -17.75 7.55
N MET A 112 -0.81 -16.63 6.83
CA MET A 112 0.39 -15.89 6.44
C MET A 112 1.09 -15.29 7.65
N ASN A 113 2.41 -15.43 7.64
CA ASN A 113 3.38 -14.83 8.56
C ASN A 113 4.59 -14.39 7.72
N ASP A 114 5.58 -13.71 8.30
CA ASP A 114 6.80 -13.20 7.62
C ASP A 114 7.69 -14.23 6.91
N ASN A 115 7.26 -15.49 6.74
CA ASN A 115 8.02 -16.50 6.02
C ASN A 115 8.03 -16.22 4.51
N LEU A 116 9.02 -15.44 4.09
CA LEU A 116 9.39 -15.23 2.70
C LEU A 116 10.36 -16.33 2.23
N GLU A 117 9.90 -17.56 2.06
CA GLU A 117 10.66 -18.57 1.31
C GLU A 117 10.64 -18.20 -0.19
N ASP A 118 11.79 -18.02 -0.82
CA ASP A 118 11.87 -17.65 -2.24
C ASP A 118 11.40 -18.81 -3.15
N CYS A 119 10.11 -18.83 -3.47
CA CYS A 119 9.47 -19.80 -4.34
C CYS A 119 8.58 -19.12 -5.40
N ASP A 120 8.12 -19.87 -6.42
CA ASP A 120 7.28 -19.32 -7.49
C ASP A 120 6.00 -18.65 -6.98
N MET A 121 5.47 -19.12 -5.85
CA MET A 121 4.32 -18.49 -5.16
C MET A 121 4.65 -17.09 -4.65
N HIS A 122 5.86 -16.87 -4.10
CA HIS A 122 6.32 -15.56 -3.65
C HIS A 122 6.55 -14.61 -4.81
N ARG A 123 7.11 -15.11 -5.92
CA ARG A 123 7.30 -14.29 -7.13
C ARG A 123 5.98 -13.87 -7.77
N GLY A 124 4.99 -14.76 -7.80
CA GLY A 124 3.64 -14.44 -8.24
C GLY A 124 2.93 -13.47 -7.29
N GLY A 125 3.07 -13.70 -5.97
CA GLY A 125 2.55 -12.83 -4.92
C GLY A 125 3.08 -11.39 -5.03
N GLU A 126 4.38 -11.23 -5.23
CA GLU A 126 5.02 -9.93 -5.46
C GLU A 126 4.43 -9.20 -6.66
N MET A 127 4.30 -9.87 -7.81
CA MET A 127 3.70 -9.24 -9.00
C MET A 127 2.26 -8.79 -8.74
N MET A 128 1.47 -9.60 -8.03
CA MET A 128 0.11 -9.22 -7.66
C MET A 128 0.08 -8.06 -6.67
N ALA A 129 0.96 -8.06 -5.66
CA ALA A 129 1.07 -6.99 -4.67
C ALA A 129 1.43 -5.65 -5.32
N LEU A 130 2.38 -5.63 -6.27
CA LEU A 130 2.72 -4.45 -7.07
C LEU A 130 1.50 -3.89 -7.83
N ALA A 131 0.79 -4.76 -8.55
CA ALA A 131 -0.39 -4.35 -9.33
C ALA A 131 -1.53 -3.84 -8.43
N TRP A 132 -1.78 -4.57 -7.34
CA TRP A 132 -2.83 -4.27 -6.38
C TRP A 132 -2.57 -2.95 -5.65
N SER A 133 -1.33 -2.72 -5.21
CA SER A 133 -0.97 -1.51 -4.48
C SER A 133 -0.97 -0.27 -5.38
N TYR A 134 -0.56 -0.40 -6.66
CA TYR A 134 -0.75 0.66 -7.65
C TYR A 134 -2.24 0.99 -7.85
N ALA A 135 -3.09 -0.02 -8.03
CA ALA A 135 -4.53 0.17 -8.17
C ALA A 135 -5.15 0.84 -6.92
N ALA A 136 -4.69 0.45 -5.73
CA ALA A 136 -5.11 1.07 -4.47
C ALA A 136 -4.69 2.55 -4.37
N CYS A 137 -3.47 2.92 -4.79
CA CYS A 137 -3.05 4.32 -4.87
C CYS A 137 -4.00 5.14 -5.76
N VAL A 138 -4.31 4.63 -6.96
CA VAL A 138 -5.25 5.30 -7.89
C VAL A 138 -6.64 5.46 -7.28
N PHE A 139 -7.15 4.41 -6.62
CA PHE A 139 -8.47 4.44 -5.97
C PHE A 139 -8.54 5.43 -4.80
N LEU A 140 -7.49 5.47 -3.97
CA LEU A 140 -7.39 6.37 -2.81
C LEU A 140 -6.99 7.79 -3.19
N LYS A 141 -6.53 8.01 -4.44
CA LYS A 141 -5.94 9.26 -4.92
C LYS A 141 -4.69 9.65 -4.13
N ILE A 142 -3.91 8.64 -3.74
CA ILE A 142 -2.58 8.78 -3.16
C ILE A 142 -1.57 8.72 -4.31
N ASP A 143 -0.52 9.53 -4.24
CA ASP A 143 0.58 9.46 -5.21
C ASP A 143 1.24 8.06 -5.18
N PRO A 144 1.33 7.34 -6.30
CA PRO A 144 2.04 6.07 -6.37
C PRO A 144 3.47 6.11 -5.82
N GLU A 145 4.16 7.25 -5.84
CA GLU A 145 5.48 7.42 -5.22
C GLU A 145 5.49 7.14 -3.71
N ILE A 146 4.34 7.21 -3.03
CA ILE A 146 4.24 6.83 -1.62
C ILE A 146 4.50 5.33 -1.42
N VAL A 147 4.03 4.49 -2.34
CA VAL A 147 4.27 3.03 -2.33
C VAL A 147 5.56 2.70 -3.05
N PHE A 148 5.80 3.27 -4.22
CA PHE A 148 6.97 3.03 -5.06
C PHE A 148 8.08 4.06 -4.80
N HIS A 149 8.35 4.31 -3.52
CA HIS A 149 9.31 5.32 -3.08
C HIS A 149 10.75 4.98 -3.48
N GLN A 150 11.63 6.00 -3.53
CA GLN A 150 13.00 5.89 -4.02
C GLN A 150 13.86 4.87 -3.25
N ASP A 151 13.60 4.72 -1.94
CA ASP A 151 14.34 3.79 -1.08
C ASP A 151 13.82 2.35 -1.17
N GLY A 152 12.70 2.13 -1.86
CA GLY A 152 12.10 0.81 -2.10
C GLY A 152 12.58 0.20 -3.42
N TYR A 153 12.25 -1.09 -3.64
CA TYR A 153 12.43 -1.80 -4.93
C TYR A 153 13.83 -1.69 -5.54
N LYS A 154 14.87 -1.59 -4.71
CA LYS A 154 16.27 -1.39 -5.14
C LYS A 154 16.44 -0.16 -6.05
N GLY A 155 15.66 0.90 -5.81
CA GLY A 155 15.67 2.14 -6.58
C GLY A 155 14.86 2.10 -7.89
N ALA A 156 14.10 1.03 -8.14
CA ALA A 156 13.33 0.87 -9.37
C ALA A 156 11.91 1.46 -9.31
N GLY A 157 11.52 2.13 -8.21
CA GLY A 157 10.17 2.64 -7.99
C GLY A 157 9.61 3.49 -9.14
N GLN A 158 10.38 4.48 -9.61
CA GLN A 158 9.94 5.33 -10.73
C GLN A 158 9.71 4.56 -12.03
N ASN A 159 10.55 3.56 -12.30
CA ASN A 159 10.41 2.72 -13.49
C ASN A 159 9.14 1.85 -13.38
N LEU A 160 8.79 1.38 -12.18
CA LEU A 160 7.53 0.64 -11.95
C LEU A 160 6.32 1.53 -12.21
N ILE A 161 6.30 2.76 -11.66
CA ILE A 161 5.23 3.73 -11.90
C ILE A 161 5.09 4.02 -13.39
N GLN A 162 6.20 4.27 -14.08
CA GLN A 162 6.20 4.55 -15.52
C GLN A 162 5.64 3.37 -16.32
N ASN A 163 6.04 2.14 -16.00
CA ASN A 163 5.49 0.95 -16.63
C ASN A 163 3.97 0.87 -16.48
N PHE A 164 3.43 1.13 -15.28
CA PHE A 164 1.99 1.14 -15.06
C PHE A 164 1.28 2.23 -15.88
N ASN A 165 1.85 3.45 -15.92
CA ASN A 165 1.30 4.55 -16.69
C ASN A 165 1.30 4.28 -18.21
N ASP A 166 2.30 3.55 -18.69
CA ASP A 166 2.43 3.17 -20.10
C ASP A 166 1.59 1.94 -20.49
N GLY A 167 0.83 1.37 -19.55
CA GLY A 167 -0.01 0.18 -19.78
C GLY A 167 0.74 -1.16 -19.65
N ASN A 168 2.01 -1.15 -19.23
CA ASN A 168 2.80 -2.35 -18.96
C ASN A 168 2.53 -2.87 -17.55
N ILE A 169 1.34 -3.45 -17.35
CA ILE A 169 0.83 -3.81 -16.02
C ILE A 169 1.37 -5.18 -15.58
N ILE A 170 2.47 -5.17 -14.83
CA ILE A 170 2.99 -6.36 -14.14
C ILE A 170 1.89 -6.90 -13.21
N GLY A 171 1.72 -8.22 -13.13
CA GLY A 171 0.77 -8.85 -12.22
C GLY A 171 -0.70 -8.85 -12.66
N LEU A 172 -1.09 -8.05 -13.66
CA LEU A 172 -2.48 -8.02 -14.16
C LEU A 172 -3.01 -9.40 -14.60
N PRO A 173 -2.25 -10.25 -15.33
CA PRO A 173 -2.72 -11.59 -15.66
C PRO A 173 -3.06 -12.43 -14.43
N LEU A 174 -2.35 -12.26 -13.31
CA LEU A 174 -2.60 -12.98 -12.05
C LEU A 174 -3.82 -12.41 -11.30
N LEU A 175 -4.01 -11.09 -11.30
CA LEU A 175 -5.22 -10.46 -10.79
C LEU A 175 -6.46 -10.89 -11.59
N GLN A 176 -6.35 -10.95 -12.91
CA GLN A 176 -7.40 -11.43 -13.83
C GLN A 176 -7.72 -12.89 -13.59
N TRP A 177 -6.70 -13.73 -13.49
CA TRP A 177 -6.89 -15.13 -13.15
C TRP A 177 -7.57 -15.32 -11.79
N SER A 178 -7.28 -14.45 -10.82
CA SER A 178 -7.92 -14.43 -9.51
C SER A 178 -9.33 -13.81 -9.51
N GLY A 179 -9.75 -13.18 -10.61
CA GLY A 179 -11.03 -12.48 -10.74
C GLY A 179 -11.08 -11.14 -9.98
N MET A 180 -9.92 -10.52 -9.73
CA MET A 180 -9.81 -9.30 -8.94
C MET A 180 -9.80 -8.03 -9.80
N SER A 181 -9.30 -8.09 -11.03
CA SER A 181 -9.28 -6.99 -12.01
C SER A 181 -9.13 -7.55 -13.42
N TYR A 182 -9.43 -6.76 -14.45
CA TYR A 182 -9.43 -7.23 -15.83
C TYR A 182 -8.67 -6.29 -16.77
N ASP A 183 -8.09 -6.86 -17.82
CA ASP A 183 -7.61 -6.10 -18.97
C ASP A 183 -8.77 -5.46 -19.75
N GLU A 184 -8.45 -4.55 -20.67
CA GLU A 184 -9.46 -3.81 -21.45
C GLU A 184 -10.41 -4.72 -22.25
N PRO A 185 -9.93 -5.74 -22.99
CA PRO A 185 -10.81 -6.66 -23.70
C PRO A 185 -11.77 -7.41 -22.76
N THR A 186 -11.25 -7.98 -21.66
CA THR A 186 -12.03 -8.79 -20.72
C THR A 186 -13.02 -7.92 -19.94
N ALA A 187 -12.61 -6.73 -19.54
CA ALA A 187 -13.47 -5.76 -18.85
C ALA A 187 -14.64 -5.33 -19.74
N THR A 188 -14.36 -5.04 -21.01
CA THR A 188 -15.39 -4.67 -22.00
C THR A 188 -16.40 -5.81 -22.19
N ALA A 189 -15.92 -7.04 -22.36
CA ALA A 189 -16.78 -8.21 -22.50
C ALA A 189 -17.62 -8.49 -21.25
N SER A 190 -17.10 -8.15 -20.07
CA SER A 190 -17.77 -8.35 -18.78
C SER A 190 -18.61 -7.16 -18.30
N GLY A 191 -18.63 -6.05 -19.06
CA GLY A 191 -19.41 -4.86 -18.72
C GLY A 191 -18.89 -4.08 -17.51
N CYS A 192 -17.59 -4.15 -17.21
CA CYS A 192 -16.96 -3.45 -16.10
C CYS A 192 -15.81 -2.54 -16.57
N GLN A 193 -15.22 -1.77 -15.67
CA GLN A 193 -14.04 -0.95 -15.98
C GLN A 193 -12.76 -1.80 -15.95
N PRO A 194 -11.77 -1.51 -16.81
CA PRO A 194 -10.49 -2.21 -16.81
C PRO A 194 -9.58 -1.75 -15.67
N PHE A 195 -8.48 -2.48 -15.45
CA PHE A 195 -7.38 -2.05 -14.58
C PHE A 195 -7.01 -0.57 -14.84
N PRO A 196 -6.80 0.26 -13.80
CA PRO A 196 -6.62 -0.07 -12.38
C PRO A 196 -7.91 -0.30 -11.58
N HIS A 197 -9.07 -0.41 -12.22
CA HIS A 197 -10.29 -0.75 -11.51
C HIS A 197 -10.23 -2.18 -10.95
N MET A 198 -10.47 -2.32 -9.64
CA MET A 198 -10.57 -3.61 -8.96
C MET A 198 -12.04 -4.02 -8.82
N ILE A 199 -12.37 -5.21 -9.34
CA ILE A 199 -13.65 -5.89 -9.16
C ILE A 199 -13.79 -6.38 -7.71
N SER A 200 -12.69 -6.89 -7.15
CA SER A 200 -12.59 -7.25 -5.74
C SER A 200 -11.25 -6.83 -5.18
N TRP A 201 -11.28 -6.16 -4.02
CA TRP A 201 -10.07 -5.76 -3.30
C TRP A 201 -9.43 -6.91 -2.51
N THR A 202 -10.14 -8.02 -2.29
CA THR A 202 -9.58 -9.23 -1.70
C THR A 202 -9.89 -10.44 -2.56
N CYS A 203 -8.94 -11.37 -2.67
CA CYS A 203 -9.14 -12.62 -3.38
C CYS A 203 -10.22 -13.44 -2.65
N ILE A 204 -11.25 -13.83 -3.40
CA ILE A 204 -12.39 -14.63 -2.90
C ILE A 204 -12.33 -16.09 -3.33
N ARG A 205 -11.34 -16.47 -4.15
CA ARG A 205 -11.15 -17.86 -4.60
C ARG A 205 -10.59 -18.69 -3.44
N GLN A 206 -11.16 -19.87 -3.22
CA GLN A 206 -10.77 -20.78 -2.12
C GLN A 206 -9.45 -21.51 -2.41
N THR A 207 -9.16 -21.75 -3.68
CA THR A 207 -7.94 -22.42 -4.16
C THR A 207 -7.53 -21.83 -5.50
N PHE A 208 -6.23 -21.81 -5.72
CA PHE A 208 -5.59 -21.56 -7.00
C PHE A 208 -5.61 -22.86 -7.83
N GLU A 209 -6.81 -23.38 -8.11
CA GLU A 209 -6.96 -24.60 -8.91
C GLU A 209 -6.59 -24.36 -10.37
N SER A 210 -5.80 -25.30 -10.94
CA SER A 210 -5.52 -25.32 -12.37
C SER A 210 -6.82 -25.59 -13.12
N GLN A 211 -7.21 -24.68 -14.02
CA GLN A 211 -8.22 -24.99 -15.03
C GLN A 211 -7.60 -25.91 -16.09
N ALA A 212 -7.31 -27.15 -15.71
CA ALA A 212 -7.14 -28.25 -16.65
C ALA A 212 -8.52 -28.86 -16.89
N GLY A 213 -9.33 -28.25 -17.76
CA GLY A 213 -10.67 -28.81 -18.05
C GLY A 213 -11.65 -27.96 -18.83
N ALA A 214 -11.24 -26.88 -19.47
CA ALA A 214 -12.10 -26.17 -20.42
C ALA A 214 -11.28 -25.76 -21.64
N LEU A 215 -11.08 -26.73 -22.54
CA LEU A 215 -11.11 -26.64 -24.01
C LEU A 215 -10.81 -28.03 -24.59
#